data_AF-A0A4R0RFY1-F1
#
_entry.id   AF-A0A4R0RFY1-F1
#
_cell.length_a   1.000
_cell.length_b   1.000
_cell.length_c   1.000
_cell.angle_alpha   90.00
_cell.angle_beta   90.00
_cell.angle_gamma   90.00
#
_symmetry.space_group_name_H-M   'P 1'
#
loop_
_entity.id
_entity.type
_entity.pdbx_description
1 polymer ?
#
loop_
_entity_poly.entity_id
_entity_poly.type
_entity_poly.pdbx_seq_one_letter_code
_entity_poly.pdbx_strand_id
1 'polypeptide(L)' 'MTLKVKKILHVEKSLYQDVLVFDSETYGHVLVLDGVIQCTERDEFSYQEMIAHLPLASHPNPKKVLVIGGGDGGV' A
#
# COMPACT_ATOMS: atom_id res chain seq x y z
N MET A 1 12.94 10.92 5.54
CA MET A 1 13.34 10.21 4.29
C MET A 1 12.64 10.88 3.13
N THR A 2 13.29 11.05 1.99
CA THR A 2 12.69 11.65 0.78
C THR A 2 12.85 10.68 -0.39
N LEU A 3 11.84 10.60 -1.26
CA LEU A 3 11.89 9.82 -2.48
C LEU A 3 12.03 10.75 -3.68
N LYS A 4 12.97 10.43 -4.57
CA LYS A 4 13.13 11.17 -5.82
C LYS A 4 12.10 10.66 -6.82
N VAL A 5 11.23 11.57 -7.24
CA VAL A 5 10.17 11.30 -8.21
C VAL A 5 10.78 11.24 -9.60
N LYS A 6 10.58 10.12 -10.30
CA LYS A 6 10.96 9.94 -11.69
C LYS A 6 9.85 10.41 -12.62
N LYS A 7 8.60 10.04 -12.33
CA LYS A 7 7.43 10.45 -13.13
C LYS A 7 6.15 10.39 -12.31
N ILE A 8 5.30 11.41 -12.41
CA ILE A 8 3.93 11.35 -11.87
C ILE A 8 3.07 10.50 -12.81
N LEU A 9 2.33 9.53 -12.27
CA LEU A 9 1.50 8.59 -13.02
C LEU A 9 0.01 8.94 -12.93
N HIS A 10 -0.46 9.37 -11.75
CA HIS A 10 -1.87 9.74 -11.52
C HIS A 10 -1.98 10.79 -10.41
N VAL A 11 -2.93 11.73 -10.54
CA VAL A 11 -3.28 12.70 -9.50
C VAL A 11 -4.78 12.92 -9.54
N GLU A 12 -5.44 12.81 -8.39
CA GLU A 12 -6.89 12.96 -8.29
C GLU A 12 -7.32 13.42 -6.89
N LYS A 13 -8.32 14.30 -6.80
CA LYS A 13 -9.09 14.51 -5.57
C LYS A 13 -10.38 13.71 -5.65
N SER A 14 -10.48 12.66 -4.84
CA SER A 14 -11.72 11.90 -4.71
C SER A 14 -12.69 12.58 -3.74
N LEU A 15 -13.87 11.98 -3.53
CA LEU A 15 -14.80 12.42 -2.48
C LEU A 15 -14.23 12.33 -1.07
N TYR A 16 -13.20 11.50 -0.86
CA TYR A 16 -12.70 11.16 0.48
C TYR A 16 -11.30 11.68 0.76
N GLN A 17 -10.42 11.70 -0.24
CA GLN A 17 -8.98 11.95 -0.09
C GLN A 17 -8.31 12.37 -1.39
N ASP A 18 -7.16 13.04 -1.28
CA ASP A 18 -6.21 13.24 -2.36
C ASP A 18 -5.48 11.92 -2.68
N VAL A 19 -5.44 11.56 -3.95
CA VAL A 19 -4.79 10.37 -4.48
C VAL A 19 -3.65 10.79 -5.39
N LEU A 20 -2.45 10.28 -5.13
CA LEU A 20 -1.27 10.48 -5.97
C LEU A 20 -0.59 9.12 -6.19
N VAL A 21 -0.28 8.82 -7.45
CA VAL A 21 0.57 7.69 -7.82
C VAL A 21 1.76 8.22 -8.62
N PHE A 22 2.98 7.83 -8.23
CA PHE A 22 4.19 8.21 -8.95
C PHE A 22 5.19 7.06 -9.04
N ASP A 23 6.00 7.07 -10.09
CA ASP A 23 7.20 6.24 -10.25
C ASP A 23 8.38 6.94 -9.54
N SER A 24 9.05 6.23 -8.64
CA SER A 24 10.22 6.70 -7.90
C SER A 24 11.52 6.11 -8.47
N GLU A 25 12.65 6.78 -8.28
CA GLU A 25 13.92 6.27 -8.79
C GLU A 25 14.38 4.97 -8.12
N THR A 26 13.97 4.71 -6.87
CA THR A 26 14.56 3.64 -6.04
C THR A 26 13.56 2.74 -5.33
N TYR A 27 12.26 3.02 -5.38
CA TYR A 27 11.20 2.29 -4.68
C TYR A 27 10.06 1.80 -5.61
N GLY A 28 10.21 1.94 -6.93
CA GLY A 28 9.17 1.59 -7.90
C GLY A 28 7.99 2.55 -7.84
N HIS A 29 6.79 2.04 -8.15
CA HIS A 29 5.55 2.78 -8.00
C HIS A 29 5.21 3.01 -6.52
N VAL A 30 4.69 4.21 -6.24
CA VAL A 30 4.34 4.67 -4.89
C VAL A 30 2.91 5.19 -4.90
N LEU A 31 2.08 4.64 -4.00
CA LEU A 31 0.74 5.14 -3.72
C LEU A 31 0.78 6.10 -2.53
N VAL A 32 0.19 7.27 -2.71
CA VAL A 32 0.08 8.31 -1.68
C VAL A 32 -1.38 8.72 -1.54
N LEU A 33 -1.85 8.76 -0.29
CA LEU A 33 -3.19 9.23 0.07
C LEU A 33 -3.05 10.38 1.08
N ASP A 34 -3.68 11.52 0.80
CA ASP A 34 -3.61 12.76 1.61
C ASP A 34 -2.17 13.15 2.01
N GLY A 35 -1.21 12.95 1.09
CA GLY A 35 0.20 13.26 1.29
C GLY A 35 0.99 12.21 2.08
N VAL A 36 0.37 11.11 2.51
CA VAL A 36 1.01 10.01 3.25
C VAL A 36 1.22 8.81 2.32
N ILE A 37 2.48 8.33 2.24
CA ILE A 37 2.83 7.11 1.50
C ILE A 37 2.10 5.92 2.14
N GLN A 38 1.33 5.19 1.33
CA GLN A 38 0.59 4.01 1.77
C GLN A 38 1.36 2.73 1.48
N CYS A 39 1.92 2.60 0.28
CA CYS A 39 2.76 1.48 -0.11
C CYS A 39 3.78 1.90 -1.16
N THR A 40 4.85 1.11 -1.25
CA THR A 40 5.83 1.16 -2.35
C THR A 40 6.09 -0.27 -2.83
N GLU A 41 6.25 -0.45 -4.14
CA GLU A 41 6.50 -1.79 -4.71
C GLU A 41 7.74 -2.47 -4.11
N ARG A 42 8.72 -1.70 -3.64
CA ARG A 42 9.98 -2.25 -3.13
C ARG A 42 9.84 -2.92 -1.76
N ASP A 43 8.95 -2.43 -0.90
CA ASP A 43 8.91 -2.83 0.51
C ASP A 43 7.51 -3.15 1.07
N GLU A 44 6.46 -3.04 0.26
CA GLU A 44 5.09 -3.35 0.67
C GLU A 44 4.92 -4.77 1.22
N PHE A 45 5.71 -5.74 0.73
CA PHE A 45 5.71 -7.13 1.22
C PHE A 45 5.92 -7.20 2.73
N SER A 46 6.78 -6.33 3.29
CA SER A 46 7.10 -6.33 4.71
C SER A 46 5.91 -5.95 5.58
N TYR A 47 5.01 -5.09 5.07
CA TYR A 47 3.76 -4.74 5.73
C TYR A 47 2.68 -5.79 5.44
N GLN A 48 2.46 -6.12 4.16
CA GLN A 48 1.38 -6.99 3.69
C GLN A 48 1.51 -8.41 4.25
N GLU A 49 2.71 -9.01 4.18
CA GLU A 49 2.95 -10.35 4.73
C GLU A 49 2.77 -10.36 6.25
N MET A 50 3.24 -9.33 6.95
CA MET A 50 3.15 -9.29 8.40
C MET A 50 1.71 -9.12 8.87
N ILE A 51 0.94 -8.22 8.25
CA ILE A 51 -0.46 -8.00 8.64
C ILE A 51 -1.37 -9.17 8.24
N ALA A 52 -1.06 -9.89 7.16
CA ALA A 52 -1.82 -11.06 6.72
C ALA A 52 -1.40 -12.35 7.46
N HIS A 53 -0.10 -12.68 7.43
CA HIS A 53 0.37 -13.99 7.87
C HIS A 53 0.44 -14.13 9.38
N LEU A 54 0.75 -13.09 10.15
CA LEU A 54 0.74 -13.20 11.61
C LEU A 54 -0.63 -13.68 12.16
N PRO A 55 -1.77 -13.05 11.84
CA PRO A 55 -3.06 -13.53 12.33
C PRO A 55 -3.48 -14.87 11.70
N LEU A 56 -3.23 -15.07 10.40
CA LEU A 56 -3.66 -16.31 9.72
C LEU A 56 -2.86 -17.53 10.16
N ALA A 57 -1.57 -17.39 10.43
CA ALA A 57 -0.73 -18.47 10.95
C ALA A 57 -0.96 -18.75 12.44
N SER A 58 -1.54 -17.78 13.17
CA SER A 58 -1.89 -17.95 14.59
C SER A 58 -3.24 -18.64 14.79
N HIS A 59 -4.06 -18.78 13.74
CA HIS A 59 -5.35 -19.45 13.79
C HIS A 59 -5.27 -20.86 13.16
N PRO A 60 -5.84 -21.91 13.77
CA PRO A 60 -5.61 -23.29 13.32
C PRO A 60 -6.22 -23.64 11.95
N ASN A 61 -7.31 -22.98 11.54
CA ASN A 61 -7.96 -23.20 10.24
C ASN A 61 -8.86 -22.01 9.84
N PRO A 62 -8.28 -20.85 9.45
CA PRO A 62 -9.08 -19.69 9.06
C PRO A 62 -9.88 -19.99 7.79
N LYS A 63 -11.18 -19.65 7.77
CA LYS A 63 -12.10 -19.91 6.64
C LYS A 63 -12.86 -18.69 6.15
N LYS A 64 -13.09 -17.71 7.03
CA LYS A 64 -13.76 -16.44 6.71
C LYS A 64 -12.94 -15.33 7.35
N VAL A 65 -12.49 -14.39 6.52
CA VAL A 65 -11.60 -13.29 6.93
C VAL A 65 -12.24 -12.00 6.46
N LEU A 66 -12.26 -10.99 7.32
CA LEU A 66 -12.71 -9.64 6.99
C LEU A 66 -11.49 -8.73 6.90
N VAL A 67 -11.30 -8.11 5.75
CA VAL A 67 -10.32 -7.04 5.54
C VAL A 67 -11.10 -5.73 5.48
N ILE A 68 -10.74 -4.77 6.33
CA ILE A 68 -11.31 -3.41 6.31
C ILE A 68 -10.23 -2.47 5.81
N GLY A 69 -10.52 -1.74 4.74
CA GLY A 69 -9.49 -1.11 3.92
C GLY A 69 -9.03 -2.08 2.84
N GLY A 70 -7.73 -2.15 2.59
CA GLY A 70 -7.14 -3.03 1.58
C GLY A 70 -6.40 -2.29 0.47
N GLY A 71 -6.59 -0.97 0.33
CA GLY A 71 -5.72 -0.08 -0.43
C GLY A 71 -5.29 -0.59 -1.81
N ASP A 72 -4.05 -1.07 -1.87
CA ASP A 72 -3.35 -1.60 -3.04
C ASP A 72 -3.79 -3.01 -3.47
N GLY A 73 -4.52 -3.72 -2.62
CA GLY A 73 -4.99 -5.09 -2.85
C GLY A 73 -3.95 -6.17 -2.56
N GLY A 74 -2.84 -5.83 -1.90
CA GLY A 74 -1.78 -6.80 -1.58
C GLY A 74 -2.04 -7.63 -0.31
N VAL A 75 -2.86 -7.12 0.62
CA VAL A 75 -3.34 -7.84 1.83
C VAL A 75 -4.52 -8.74 1.50
#